data_AF-A0A9P5BQQ4-F1
#
_entry.id   AF-A0A9P5BQQ4-F1
#
_cell.length_a   1.000
_cell.length_b   1.000
_cell.length_c   1.000
_cell.angle_alpha   90.00
_cell.angle_beta   90.00
_cell.angle_gamma   90.00
#
_symmetry.space_group_name_H-M   'P 1'
#
loop_
_entity.id
_entity.type
_entity.pdbx_description
1 polymer ?
#
loop_
_entity_poly.entity_id
_entity_poly.type
_entity_poly.pdbx_seq_one_letter_code
_entity_poly.pdbx_strand_id
1 'polypeptide(L)'
;MVNTGHPSRACKLCRARRIKCDETKPFCLKCAKSKRVCPGYRDAFEINLRDETQSTIRKAKSAALRKAIREGRATEQDAENESPSQSQSQSQVQSQSKAKVQEWTPPALPPPRKQQIVAIPEDDWFDRHSMSSGSSDVSPSMSYASSLSYISNQAPDTFVSFKELEGGTYGMPQTLQTPLDQQATCFFLANYVLAPPTGVGRGILTFVLPLLNIPSYQYSPLQSAFSAVSMAALAGRPNSRRLFSMAHLHYSKALEDLTRAMQDKVAVRQDTTLASAILLAFYEGLVSDDVEMSGFKKHISGATAIVKLRGPQQTATGVGLSMFEFVRATSVRQYTFFANISLEDLTWWARQAVCDTVGHQALVLNLQTTMIRAEADSLLKGARTTDKIDKALKLLQRARKMDDELGMWFDKCPPAWRKGISGSAIDVPDDKIGLVSAFPGPIYDYPNVWAAGKHINTHVSRLLLNQVIVRCIAWVCAPSDHTLTKEYIDANKIGKEQVADIISSTPYFFGWTGDALSTPYFPCGTSEMPKGLAGISCMWPLLATGSSRFATRRQRMYVKARLAKIAEEMGIRQADVFSKVRRNQTQPTVIALTLIFIYVHSLALKNHTPFAM
;
A
#
# COMPACT_ATOMS: atom_id res chain seq x y z
N MET A 1 -21.83 20.82 -35.56
CA MET A 1 -21.95 21.04 -34.11
C MET A 1 -23.32 21.64 -33.84
N VAL A 2 -24.24 20.91 -33.21
CA VAL A 2 -25.57 21.43 -32.89
C VAL A 2 -25.41 22.36 -31.68
N ASN A 3 -25.81 23.63 -31.83
CA ASN A 3 -25.67 24.64 -30.78
C ASN A 3 -26.70 24.38 -29.66
N THR A 4 -26.34 23.53 -28.70
CA THR A 4 -27.09 23.35 -27.46
C THR A 4 -26.62 24.43 -26.48
N GLY A 5 -27.39 25.52 -26.38
CA GLY A 5 -27.03 26.75 -25.65
C GLY A 5 -26.62 26.57 -24.18
N HIS A 6 -26.20 27.69 -23.55
CA HIS A 6 -25.64 27.70 -22.19
C HIS A 6 -26.56 27.04 -21.14
N PRO A 7 -26.00 26.23 -20.21
CA PRO A 7 -26.78 25.64 -19.13
C PRO A 7 -27.42 26.71 -18.23
N SER A 8 -28.70 26.52 -17.88
CA SER A 8 -29.44 27.45 -17.01
C SER A 8 -28.80 27.55 -15.61
N ARG A 9 -28.61 28.79 -15.14
CA ARG A 9 -28.10 29.15 -13.79
C ARG A 9 -29.16 29.09 -12.68
N ALA A 10 -30.40 28.76 -13.03
CA ALA A 10 -31.51 28.68 -12.07
C ALA A 10 -31.25 27.67 -10.94
N CYS A 11 -31.80 27.94 -9.75
CA CYS A 11 -31.76 26.98 -8.64
C CYS A 11 -32.45 25.66 -9.03
N LYS A 12 -32.05 24.56 -8.38
CA LYS A 12 -32.52 23.21 -8.73
C LYS A 12 -34.05 23.11 -8.76
N LEU A 13 -34.74 23.74 -7.81
CA LEU A 13 -36.21 23.70 -7.72
C LEU A 13 -36.91 24.56 -8.80
N CYS A 14 -36.43 25.78 -9.08
CA CYS A 14 -36.98 26.62 -10.15
C CYS A 14 -36.80 25.97 -11.52
N ARG A 15 -35.68 25.28 -11.73
CA ARG A 15 -35.39 24.54 -12.97
C ARG A 15 -36.30 23.33 -13.15
N ALA A 16 -36.50 22.56 -12.07
CA ALA A 16 -37.46 21.45 -12.08
C ALA A 16 -38.89 21.92 -12.38
N ARG A 17 -39.26 23.09 -11.86
CA ARG A 17 -40.55 23.73 -12.09
C ARG A 17 -40.66 24.48 -13.42
N ARG A 18 -39.58 24.56 -14.22
CA ARG A 18 -39.50 25.32 -15.47
C ARG A 18 -39.96 26.78 -15.35
N ILE A 19 -39.63 27.43 -14.22
CA ILE A 19 -39.91 28.85 -13.98
C ILE A 19 -38.62 29.66 -13.93
N LYS A 20 -38.68 30.93 -14.35
CA LYS A 20 -37.52 31.86 -14.27
C LYS A 20 -37.09 32.05 -12.82
N CYS A 21 -35.84 31.74 -12.50
CA CYS A 21 -35.26 31.97 -11.18
C CYS A 21 -34.72 33.40 -11.08
N ASP A 22 -34.78 33.98 -9.90
CA ASP A 22 -34.23 35.30 -9.58
C ASP A 22 -32.77 35.27 -9.11
N GLU A 23 -32.19 34.07 -8.97
CA GLU A 23 -30.77 33.81 -8.71
C GLU A 23 -30.18 34.43 -7.41
N THR A 24 -31.01 34.95 -6.50
CA THR A 24 -30.54 35.47 -5.21
C THR A 24 -29.93 34.39 -4.33
N LYS A 25 -28.79 34.66 -3.71
CA LYS A 25 -28.09 33.73 -2.80
C LYS A 25 -28.28 34.16 -1.34
N PRO A 26 -28.37 33.22 -0.37
CA PRO A 26 -28.21 31.77 -0.49
C PRO A 26 -29.45 31.02 -1.04
N PHE A 27 -30.63 31.65 -1.05
CA PHE A 27 -31.88 31.06 -1.55
C PHE A 27 -32.63 32.03 -2.47
N CYS A 28 -33.31 31.51 -3.49
CA CYS A 28 -34.08 32.36 -4.41
C CYS A 28 -35.39 32.85 -3.78
N LEU A 29 -35.76 34.12 -4.05
CA LEU A 29 -36.98 34.74 -3.55
C LEU A 29 -38.24 34.04 -4.06
N LYS A 30 -38.21 33.43 -5.24
CA LYS A 30 -39.35 32.64 -5.73
C LYS A 30 -39.62 31.39 -4.90
N CYS A 31 -38.59 30.70 -4.43
CA CYS A 31 -38.79 29.56 -3.53
C CYS A 31 -39.32 30.04 -2.18
N ALA A 32 -38.75 31.14 -1.65
CA ALA A 32 -39.18 31.75 -0.40
C ALA A 32 -40.66 32.20 -0.43
N LYS A 33 -41.07 32.95 -1.46
CA LYS A 33 -42.47 33.39 -1.61
C LYS A 33 -43.45 32.24 -1.79
N SER A 34 -43.01 31.14 -2.41
CA SER A 34 -43.83 29.94 -2.55
C SER A 34 -43.86 29.03 -1.31
N LYS A 35 -43.25 29.47 -0.19
CA LYS A 35 -43.08 28.69 1.05
C LYS A 35 -42.44 27.31 0.82
N ARG A 36 -41.46 27.22 -0.09
CA ARG A 36 -40.73 25.97 -0.39
C ARG A 36 -39.25 26.12 -0.10
N VAL A 37 -38.66 25.06 0.46
CA VAL A 37 -37.21 25.00 0.74
C VAL A 37 -36.43 25.00 -0.57
N CYS A 38 -35.49 25.93 -0.74
CA CYS A 38 -34.64 26.03 -1.92
C CYS A 38 -33.42 25.10 -1.76
N PRO A 39 -33.27 24.05 -2.59
CA PRO A 39 -32.16 23.09 -2.49
C PRO A 39 -30.84 23.61 -3.09
N GLY A 40 -30.73 24.93 -3.30
CA GLY A 40 -29.54 25.60 -3.82
C GLY A 40 -29.36 25.56 -5.34
N TYR A 41 -28.22 26.08 -5.78
CA TYR A 41 -27.82 26.24 -7.18
C TYR A 41 -26.91 25.08 -7.62
N ARG A 42 -26.66 24.95 -8.93
CA ARG A 42 -25.60 24.06 -9.44
C ARG A 42 -24.24 24.64 -9.11
N ASP A 43 -23.26 23.76 -8.94
CA ASP A 43 -21.87 24.15 -8.85
C ASP A 43 -21.43 24.81 -10.17
N ALA A 44 -20.68 25.91 -10.09
CA ALA A 44 -20.16 26.62 -11.25
C ALA A 44 -19.27 25.72 -12.12
N PHE A 45 -18.64 24.69 -11.53
CA PHE A 45 -17.81 23.72 -12.24
C PHE A 45 -18.62 22.75 -13.13
N GLU A 46 -19.82 22.33 -12.71
CA GLU A 46 -20.69 21.44 -13.52
C GLU A 46 -21.27 22.14 -14.77
N ILE A 47 -21.23 23.46 -14.81
CA ILE A 47 -21.74 24.26 -15.94
C ILE A 47 -20.70 24.33 -17.08
N ASN A 48 -19.41 24.13 -16.78
CA ASN A 48 -18.31 24.37 -17.72
C ASN A 48 -17.62 23.10 -18.26
N LEU A 49 -17.80 21.93 -17.64
CA LEU A 49 -17.22 20.66 -18.12
C LEU A 49 -18.26 19.80 -18.85
N ARG A 50 -18.16 19.74 -20.18
CA ARG A 50 -18.77 18.68 -20.99
C ARG A 50 -17.79 17.51 -21.09
N ASP A 51 -18.18 16.35 -20.57
CA ASP A 51 -17.42 15.12 -20.73
C ASP A 51 -17.48 14.65 -22.20
N GLU A 52 -16.42 14.95 -22.96
CA GLU A 52 -16.24 14.48 -24.34
C GLU A 52 -15.46 13.17 -24.43
N THR A 53 -15.17 12.49 -23.31
CA THR A 53 -14.30 11.29 -23.27
C THR A 53 -14.76 10.23 -24.26
N GLN A 54 -16.08 10.00 -24.37
CA GLN A 54 -16.63 9.03 -25.33
C GLN A 54 -16.49 9.45 -26.80
N SER A 55 -16.57 10.76 -27.09
CA SER A 55 -16.36 11.31 -28.44
C SER A 55 -14.90 11.14 -28.87
N THR A 56 -13.97 11.44 -27.96
CA THR A 56 -12.52 11.30 -28.17
C THR A 56 -12.11 9.84 -28.33
N ILE A 57 -12.65 8.94 -27.50
CA ILE A 57 -12.42 7.48 -27.63
C ILE A 57 -12.89 6.98 -29.01
N ARG A 58 -14.08 7.40 -29.47
CA ARG A 58 -14.60 7.00 -30.79
C ARG A 58 -13.73 7.52 -31.93
N LYS A 59 -13.28 8.78 -31.86
CA LYS A 59 -12.35 9.35 -32.85
C LYS A 59 -11.03 8.60 -32.88
N ALA A 60 -10.42 8.32 -31.73
CA ALA A 60 -9.17 7.58 -31.61
C ALA A 60 -9.29 6.15 -32.15
N LYS A 61 -10.37 5.42 -31.83
CA LYS A 61 -10.64 4.09 -32.38
C LYS A 61 -10.81 4.12 -33.91
N SER A 62 -11.52 5.11 -34.44
CA SER A 62 -11.70 5.24 -35.89
C SER A 62 -10.41 5.62 -36.63
N ALA A 63 -9.51 6.36 -35.99
CA ALA A 63 -8.19 6.70 -36.54
C ALA A 63 -7.25 5.50 -36.51
N ALA A 64 -7.26 4.72 -35.43
CA ALA A 64 -6.49 3.47 -35.31
C ALA A 64 -6.94 2.43 -36.34
N LEU A 65 -8.25 2.29 -36.57
CA LEU A 65 -8.80 1.39 -37.59
C LEU A 65 -8.36 1.81 -39.01
N ARG A 66 -8.43 3.11 -39.34
CA ARG A 66 -7.96 3.62 -40.64
C ARG A 66 -6.45 3.40 -40.84
N LYS A 67 -5.66 3.53 -39.77
CA LYS A 67 -4.22 3.26 -39.79
C LYS A 67 -3.93 1.78 -40.03
N ALA A 68 -4.64 0.88 -39.35
CA ALA A 68 -4.49 -0.57 -39.53
C ALA A 68 -4.85 -1.02 -40.96
N ILE A 69 -5.90 -0.45 -41.55
CA ILE A 69 -6.28 -0.70 -42.96
C ILE A 69 -5.18 -0.21 -43.91
N ARG A 70 -4.57 0.95 -43.65
CA ARG A 70 -3.50 1.51 -44.49
C ARG A 70 -2.17 0.74 -44.38
N GLU A 71 -1.92 0.09 -43.24
CA GLU A 71 -0.69 -0.67 -42.95
C GLU A 71 -0.81 -2.16 -43.30
N GLY A 72 -1.90 -2.59 -43.95
CA GLY A 72 -2.03 -3.94 -44.51
C GLY A 72 -2.02 -5.09 -43.49
N ARG A 73 -2.29 -4.83 -42.21
CA ARG A 73 -2.43 -5.89 -41.21
C ARG A 73 -3.84 -6.47 -41.26
N ALA A 74 -3.97 -7.66 -41.84
CA ALA A 74 -5.17 -8.46 -41.76
C ALA A 74 -5.44 -8.87 -40.30
N THR A 75 -6.71 -8.77 -39.88
CA THR A 75 -7.22 -9.30 -38.61
C THR A 75 -7.50 -10.79 -38.75
N GLU A 76 -6.99 -11.59 -37.80
CA GLU A 76 -7.18 -13.04 -37.69
C GLU A 76 -8.65 -13.39 -37.40
N GLN A 77 -9.43 -13.58 -38.46
CA GLN A 77 -10.60 -14.45 -38.51
C GLN A 77 -10.64 -15.00 -39.93
N ASP A 78 -10.19 -16.24 -40.13
CA ASP A 78 -10.50 -17.17 -41.23
C ASP A 78 -9.33 -18.16 -41.41
N ALA A 79 -9.35 -19.28 -40.68
CA ALA A 79 -8.63 -20.52 -41.03
C ALA A 79 -9.08 -21.69 -40.12
N GLU A 80 -10.35 -22.09 -40.24
CA GLU A 80 -10.77 -23.47 -39.91
C GLU A 80 -10.91 -24.24 -41.22
N ASN A 81 -9.85 -24.94 -41.62
CA ASN A 81 -9.83 -26.22 -42.36
C ASN A 81 -8.46 -26.38 -43.03
N GLU A 82 -7.66 -27.31 -42.53
CA GLU A 82 -7.07 -28.40 -43.33
C GLU A 82 -6.07 -29.20 -42.47
N SER A 83 -6.14 -30.53 -42.62
CA SER A 83 -5.26 -31.50 -41.96
C SER A 83 -3.95 -31.64 -42.74
N PRO A 84 -2.83 -32.04 -42.11
CA PRO A 84 -1.50 -31.86 -42.69
C PRO A 84 -1.05 -33.09 -43.50
N SER A 85 -0.52 -32.84 -44.70
CA SER A 85 0.33 -33.78 -45.41
C SER A 85 1.80 -33.36 -45.29
N GLN A 86 2.64 -34.38 -45.11
CA GLN A 86 4.06 -34.32 -44.81
C GLN A 86 4.88 -33.67 -45.94
N SER A 87 5.86 -32.85 -45.59
CA SER A 87 7.19 -32.96 -46.19
C SER A 87 8.25 -32.34 -45.29
N GLN A 88 9.33 -33.10 -45.14
CA GLN A 88 10.54 -32.78 -44.40
C GLN A 88 11.37 -31.77 -45.19
N SER A 89 11.95 -30.79 -44.50
CA SER A 89 13.29 -30.31 -44.84
C SER A 89 14.02 -29.90 -43.56
N GLN A 90 15.17 -30.54 -43.38
CA GLN A 90 16.11 -30.34 -42.30
C GLN A 90 16.92 -29.06 -42.55
N SER A 91 17.12 -28.26 -41.51
CA SER A 91 18.32 -27.43 -41.40
C SER A 91 18.76 -27.38 -39.95
N GLN A 92 20.00 -27.81 -39.75
CA GLN A 92 20.72 -28.05 -38.51
C GLN A 92 20.82 -26.79 -37.63
N VAL A 93 20.62 -26.96 -36.32
CA VAL A 93 21.19 -26.06 -35.30
C VAL A 93 22.07 -26.90 -34.39
N GLN A 94 23.36 -26.57 -34.42
CA GLN A 94 24.41 -27.17 -33.61
C GLN A 94 24.19 -26.91 -32.12
N SER A 95 24.42 -27.97 -31.35
CA SER A 95 24.49 -28.03 -29.90
C SER A 95 25.66 -27.23 -29.32
N GLN A 96 25.41 -26.39 -28.31
CA GLN A 96 26.44 -26.06 -27.31
C GLN A 96 25.88 -26.09 -25.88
N SER A 97 26.34 -27.13 -25.17
CA SER A 97 26.59 -27.32 -23.73
C SER A 97 25.73 -26.61 -22.66
N LYS A 98 25.06 -27.45 -21.86
CA LYS A 98 24.52 -27.18 -20.52
C LYS A 98 25.63 -26.68 -19.56
N ALA A 99 25.43 -25.51 -18.96
CA ALA A 99 26.22 -25.08 -17.80
C ALA A 99 25.67 -25.72 -16.51
N LYS A 100 26.56 -26.38 -15.76
CA LYS A 100 26.33 -27.04 -14.47
C LYS A 100 26.13 -25.96 -13.40
N VAL A 101 25.07 -26.07 -12.59
CA VAL A 101 24.84 -25.23 -11.40
C VAL A 101 25.88 -25.63 -10.35
N GLN A 102 26.70 -24.67 -9.91
CA GLN A 102 27.68 -24.85 -8.84
C GLN A 102 27.13 -24.23 -7.54
N GLU A 103 27.09 -25.04 -6.49
CA GLU A 103 26.65 -24.68 -5.14
C GLU A 103 27.69 -23.74 -4.49
N TRP A 104 27.24 -22.60 -3.93
CA TRP A 104 28.13 -21.55 -3.45
C TRP A 104 28.35 -21.61 -1.93
N THR A 105 29.62 -21.52 -1.53
CA THR A 105 30.08 -21.31 -0.15
C THR A 105 30.61 -19.87 0.03
N PRO A 106 30.36 -19.22 1.17
CA PRO A 106 30.71 -17.81 1.39
C PRO A 106 32.23 -17.56 1.56
N PRO A 107 32.76 -16.39 1.15
CA PRO A 107 34.16 -16.03 1.35
C PRO A 107 34.43 -15.52 2.78
N ALA A 108 35.64 -15.80 3.28
CA ALA A 108 36.10 -15.37 4.60
C ALA A 108 36.20 -13.84 4.73
N LEU A 109 35.79 -13.32 5.89
CA LEU A 109 35.85 -11.89 6.25
C LEU A 109 37.31 -11.44 6.49
N PRO A 110 37.69 -10.20 6.10
CA PRO A 110 38.97 -9.62 6.51
C PRO A 110 38.95 -9.20 8.00
N PRO A 111 40.12 -9.17 8.68
CA PRO A 111 40.19 -8.88 10.11
C PRO A 111 39.89 -7.41 10.43
N PRO A 112 39.33 -7.12 11.63
CA PRO A 112 38.92 -5.77 12.01
C PRO A 112 40.11 -4.86 12.30
N ARG A 113 40.02 -3.62 11.80
CA ARG A 113 40.95 -2.51 12.08
C ARG A 113 40.75 -2.04 13.53
N LYS A 114 41.80 -2.10 14.36
CA LYS A 114 41.79 -1.61 15.75
C LYS A 114 41.54 -0.09 15.76
N GLN A 115 40.40 0.35 16.30
CA GLN A 115 40.20 1.72 16.74
C GLN A 115 40.54 1.80 18.24
N GLN A 116 41.48 2.69 18.59
CA GLN A 116 41.84 2.99 19.97
C GLN A 116 40.66 3.64 20.69
N ILE A 117 40.20 2.99 21.75
CA ILE A 117 39.23 3.53 22.71
C ILE A 117 40.02 4.37 23.71
N VAL A 118 39.71 5.66 23.79
CA VAL A 118 40.13 6.52 24.92
C VAL A 118 39.08 6.34 26.01
N ALA A 119 39.53 5.87 27.19
CA ALA A 119 38.69 5.62 28.35
C ALA A 119 38.25 6.94 29.02
N ILE A 120 36.97 7.03 29.40
CA ILE A 120 36.45 8.02 30.34
C ILE A 120 35.99 7.24 31.58
N PRO A 121 36.30 7.66 32.82
CA PRO A 121 36.05 6.88 34.03
C PRO A 121 34.55 6.78 34.37
N GLU A 122 34.16 5.63 34.92
CA GLU A 122 32.87 5.35 35.55
C GLU A 122 32.76 6.10 36.88
N ASP A 123 31.65 6.83 37.10
CA ASP A 123 31.23 7.29 38.42
C ASP A 123 29.77 6.88 38.67
N ASP A 124 29.60 6.27 39.84
CA ASP A 124 28.38 5.76 40.47
C ASP A 124 27.22 6.76 40.49
N TRP A 125 26.09 6.39 39.86
CA TRP A 125 24.80 7.09 40.06
C TRP A 125 23.80 6.25 40.88
N PHE A 126 24.01 4.95 41.05
CA PHE A 126 23.06 4.07 41.76
C PHE A 126 23.31 4.03 43.28
N ASP A 127 23.06 5.13 43.99
CA ASP A 127 22.67 5.06 45.42
C ASP A 127 22.28 6.44 45.99
N ARG A 128 21.01 6.83 45.82
CA ARG A 128 20.27 7.57 46.86
C ARG A 128 18.78 7.74 46.56
N HIS A 129 17.98 7.45 47.58
CA HIS A 129 16.55 7.72 47.75
C HIS A 129 15.55 6.64 47.30
N SER A 130 15.50 5.58 48.11
CA SER A 130 14.22 4.97 48.48
C SER A 130 13.56 5.81 49.59
N MET A 131 12.22 5.85 49.57
CA MET A 131 11.27 6.45 50.53
C MET A 131 10.86 7.92 50.33
N SER A 132 9.79 8.14 49.55
CA SER A 132 8.56 8.78 50.06
C SER A 132 7.45 8.74 49.00
N SER A 133 6.27 8.30 49.41
CA SER A 133 5.00 8.44 48.70
C SER A 133 4.68 9.90 48.38
N GLY A 134 4.41 10.23 47.12
CA GLY A 134 3.93 11.55 46.72
C GLY A 134 3.75 11.68 45.21
N SER A 135 2.50 11.86 44.79
CA SER A 135 2.09 12.28 43.44
C SER A 135 3.00 13.36 42.86
N SER A 136 3.53 13.17 41.65
CA SER A 136 3.99 14.28 40.81
C SER A 136 3.99 13.93 39.32
N ASP A 137 3.24 14.73 38.57
CA ASP A 137 3.23 14.84 37.13
C ASP A 137 4.65 15.09 36.58
N VAL A 138 5.14 14.20 35.72
CA VAL A 138 6.37 14.45 34.96
C VAL A 138 5.98 15.09 33.64
N SER A 139 6.13 16.42 33.56
CA SER A 139 5.91 17.21 32.34
C SER A 139 6.98 16.92 31.26
N PRO A 140 6.60 16.70 29.98
CA PRO A 140 7.55 16.41 28.89
C PRO A 140 8.18 17.68 28.26
N SER A 141 8.45 18.73 29.04
CA SER A 141 8.76 20.07 28.53
C SER A 141 10.14 20.21 27.85
N MET A 142 11.12 19.36 28.17
CA MET A 142 12.49 19.48 27.65
C MET A 142 12.64 19.05 26.16
N SER A 143 11.89 18.03 25.72
CA SER A 143 11.88 17.62 24.30
C SER A 143 11.14 18.63 23.43
N TYR A 144 10.09 19.26 23.98
CA TYR A 144 9.26 20.22 23.27
C TYR A 144 9.99 21.55 23.03
N ALA A 145 10.77 22.03 24.01
CA ALA A 145 11.54 23.26 23.89
C ALA A 145 12.70 23.15 22.87
N SER A 146 13.40 22.01 22.82
CA SER A 146 14.42 21.76 21.78
C SER A 146 13.80 21.57 20.39
N SER A 147 12.63 20.92 20.30
CA SER A 147 11.93 20.75 19.02
C SER A 147 11.36 22.08 18.50
N LEU A 148 10.82 22.93 19.37
CA LEU A 148 10.34 24.26 19.01
C LEU A 148 11.46 25.25 18.72
N SER A 149 12.61 25.19 19.42
CA SER A 149 13.76 26.05 19.10
C SER A 149 14.43 25.61 17.79
N TYR A 150 14.44 24.31 17.48
CA TYR A 150 14.87 23.78 16.18
C TYR A 150 13.92 24.18 15.05
N ILE A 151 12.60 24.06 15.26
CA ILE A 151 11.57 24.48 14.29
C ILE A 151 11.56 26.01 14.12
N SER A 152 11.76 26.79 15.18
CA SER A 152 11.74 28.26 15.12
C SER A 152 13.02 28.88 14.53
N ASN A 153 14.18 28.22 14.67
CA ASN A 153 15.46 28.73 14.16
C ASN A 153 15.87 28.14 12.80
N GLN A 154 15.20 27.08 12.32
CA GLN A 154 15.49 26.43 11.04
C GLN A 154 14.25 26.16 10.19
N ALA A 155 13.09 26.75 10.51
CA ALA A 155 11.97 26.79 9.57
C ALA A 155 12.48 27.45 8.29
N PRO A 156 12.48 26.73 7.15
CA PRO A 156 12.94 27.32 5.91
C PRO A 156 12.06 28.52 5.57
N ASP A 157 12.66 29.57 4.99
CA ASP A 157 11.99 30.66 4.26
C ASP A 157 11.21 30.14 3.02
N THR A 158 10.64 28.94 3.10
CA THR A 158 9.67 28.34 2.17
C THR A 158 8.30 29.02 2.20
N PHE A 159 8.19 30.18 2.84
CA PHE A 159 7.07 31.06 2.62
C PHE A 159 7.03 31.44 1.15
N VAL A 160 6.05 30.92 0.43
CA VAL A 160 5.38 31.77 -0.57
C VAL A 160 4.81 32.92 0.25
N SER A 161 5.61 33.98 0.41
CA SER A 161 5.07 35.26 0.79
C SER A 161 3.98 35.54 -0.23
N PHE A 162 2.76 35.81 0.23
CA PHE A 162 1.65 36.32 -0.60
C PHE A 162 1.96 37.71 -1.22
N LYS A 163 3.25 38.07 -1.39
CA LYS A 163 3.73 39.33 -1.94
C LYS A 163 3.69 39.41 -3.47
N GLU A 164 3.45 38.33 -4.20
CA GLU A 164 3.51 38.33 -5.68
C GLU A 164 2.14 38.25 -6.38
N LEU A 165 1.04 38.51 -5.66
CA LEU A 165 -0.26 38.79 -6.28
C LEU A 165 -0.59 40.27 -6.04
N GLU A 166 -0.08 41.14 -6.92
CA GLU A 166 -0.50 42.54 -6.97
C GLU A 166 -2.02 42.62 -7.15
N GLY A 167 -2.72 43.24 -6.17
CA GLY A 167 -4.09 43.74 -6.37
C GLY A 167 -5.19 43.23 -5.41
N GLY A 168 -4.88 42.50 -4.34
CA GLY A 168 -5.89 42.07 -3.35
C GLY A 168 -5.82 42.86 -2.05
N THR A 169 -6.86 43.62 -1.68
CA THR A 169 -7.03 44.17 -0.33
C THR A 169 -7.17 43.04 0.69
N TYR A 170 -6.12 42.76 1.46
CA TYR A 170 -6.15 41.74 2.52
C TYR A 170 -6.78 42.31 3.79
N GLY A 171 -7.98 41.85 4.14
CA GLY A 171 -8.54 42.03 5.48
C GLY A 171 -7.71 41.27 6.50
N MET A 172 -7.50 41.86 7.70
CA MET A 172 -6.85 41.17 8.81
C MET A 172 -7.52 39.82 9.11
N PRO A 173 -6.76 38.73 9.33
CA PRO A 173 -7.32 37.44 9.70
C PRO A 173 -8.15 37.57 10.99
N GLN A 174 -9.42 37.17 10.96
CA GLN A 174 -10.32 37.24 12.12
C GLN A 174 -9.91 36.32 13.29
N THR A 175 -8.91 35.43 13.09
CA THR A 175 -8.36 34.55 14.14
C THR A 175 -6.87 34.26 13.88
N LEU A 176 -6.06 34.17 14.94
CA LEU A 176 -4.68 33.66 14.90
C LEU A 176 -4.73 32.13 14.76
N GLN A 177 -4.86 31.63 13.54
CA GLN A 177 -4.73 30.21 13.25
C GLN A 177 -3.39 29.94 12.57
N THR A 178 -2.74 28.84 12.97
CA THR A 178 -1.57 28.32 12.26
C THR A 178 -1.94 28.11 10.78
N PRO A 179 -1.11 28.55 9.82
CA PRO A 179 -1.34 28.31 8.40
C PRO A 179 -1.62 26.83 8.06
N LEU A 180 -2.52 26.56 7.11
CA LEU A 180 -3.00 25.20 6.81
C LEU A 180 -1.89 24.27 6.28
N ASP A 181 -0.94 24.82 5.54
CA ASP A 181 0.27 24.18 5.06
C ASP A 181 1.18 23.73 6.22
N GLN A 182 1.35 24.57 7.23
CA GLN A 182 2.10 24.21 8.45
C GLN A 182 1.37 23.12 9.24
N GLN A 183 0.04 23.24 9.40
CA GLN A 183 -0.76 22.20 10.05
C GLN A 183 -0.63 20.85 9.32
N ALA A 184 -0.73 20.85 7.99
CA ALA A 184 -0.61 19.65 7.17
C ALA A 184 0.79 19.03 7.27
N THR A 185 1.83 19.86 7.20
CA THR A 185 3.23 19.44 7.34
C THR A 185 3.48 18.78 8.69
N CYS A 186 3.17 19.47 9.79
CA CYS A 186 3.32 18.94 11.13
C CYS A 186 2.50 17.65 11.32
N PHE A 187 1.28 17.61 10.78
CA PHE A 187 0.45 16.41 10.85
C PHE A 187 1.09 15.22 10.14
N PHE A 188 1.62 15.41 8.93
CA PHE A 188 2.26 14.33 8.18
C PHE A 188 3.52 13.81 8.89
N LEU A 189 4.39 14.73 9.32
CA LEU A 189 5.61 14.39 10.06
C LEU A 189 5.26 13.64 11.36
N ALA A 190 4.27 14.10 12.12
CA ALA A 190 3.85 13.50 13.39
C ALA A 190 3.16 12.13 13.26
N ASN A 191 2.73 11.74 12.07
CA ASN A 191 1.92 10.53 11.86
C ASN A 191 2.53 9.50 10.91
N TYR A 192 3.43 9.92 10.01
CA TYR A 192 3.93 9.09 8.92
C TYR A 192 5.45 8.99 8.83
N VAL A 193 6.20 9.95 9.40
CA VAL A 193 7.66 9.95 9.36
C VAL A 193 8.22 9.41 10.67
N LEU A 194 8.86 8.26 10.61
CA LEU A 194 9.54 7.65 11.75
C LEU A 194 11.05 7.88 11.61
N ALA A 195 11.63 8.68 12.49
CA ALA A 195 13.03 9.08 12.46
C ALA A 195 13.74 8.76 13.80
N PRO A 196 14.09 7.48 14.05
CA PRO A 196 14.80 7.10 15.26
C PRO A 196 16.21 7.70 15.28
N PRO A 197 16.77 8.00 16.48
CA PRO A 197 18.16 8.36 16.64
C PRO A 197 19.08 7.30 16.04
N THR A 198 20.26 7.73 15.61
CA THR A 198 21.30 6.86 15.05
C THR A 198 21.60 5.71 16.02
N GLY A 199 21.48 4.47 15.55
CA GLY A 199 21.77 3.27 16.34
C GLY A 199 20.58 2.68 17.12
N VAL A 200 19.46 3.39 17.26
CA VAL A 200 18.30 2.93 18.06
C VAL A 200 17.28 2.15 17.25
N GLY A 201 17.30 2.28 15.92
CA GLY A 201 16.42 1.53 15.04
C GLY A 201 16.46 2.02 13.60
N ARG A 202 15.61 1.42 12.75
CA ARG A 202 15.40 1.87 11.37
C ARG A 202 14.14 2.73 11.30
N GLY A 203 14.27 3.87 10.62
CA GLY A 203 13.15 4.79 10.39
C GLY A 203 12.40 4.50 9.10
N ILE A 204 11.28 5.19 8.92
CA ILE A 204 10.45 5.16 7.71
C ILE A 204 10.28 6.60 7.22
N LEU A 205 10.51 6.82 5.92
CA LEU A 205 10.49 8.15 5.30
C LEU A 205 11.53 9.12 5.90
N THR A 206 12.65 8.61 6.43
CA THR A 206 13.71 9.44 7.05
C THR A 206 14.39 10.39 6.08
N PHE A 207 14.24 10.17 4.77
CA PHE A 207 14.76 11.07 3.72
C PHE A 207 13.99 12.39 3.61
N VAL A 208 12.76 12.48 4.14
CA VAL A 208 11.88 13.64 3.93
C VAL A 208 12.48 14.91 4.53
N LEU A 209 12.84 14.89 5.81
CA LEU A 209 13.37 16.07 6.49
C LEU A 209 14.71 16.55 5.92
N PRO A 210 15.72 15.68 5.72
CA PRO A 210 16.98 16.09 5.11
C PRO A 210 16.80 16.76 3.74
N LEU A 211 15.86 16.27 2.92
CA LEU A 211 15.63 16.82 1.59
C LEU A 211 14.85 18.14 1.61
N LEU A 212 13.87 18.30 2.50
CA LEU A 212 13.11 19.55 2.63
C LEU A 212 13.96 20.70 3.19
N ASN A 213 14.99 20.40 3.98
CA ASN A 213 15.85 21.40 4.59
C ASN A 213 16.95 21.94 3.65
N ILE A 214 17.04 21.45 2.41
CA ILE A 214 18.04 21.90 1.43
C ILE A 214 17.43 23.03 0.59
N PRO A 215 17.90 24.30 0.72
CA PRO A 215 17.28 25.44 0.04
C PRO A 215 17.26 25.32 -1.49
N SER A 216 18.31 24.73 -2.07
CA SER A 216 18.39 24.51 -3.53
C SER A 216 17.30 23.58 -4.08
N TYR A 217 16.57 22.86 -3.22
CA TYR A 217 15.50 21.94 -3.62
C TYR A 217 14.10 22.57 -3.57
N GLN A 218 13.98 23.84 -3.21
CA GLN A 218 12.70 24.57 -3.17
C GLN A 218 11.95 24.55 -4.51
N TYR A 219 12.67 24.59 -5.64
CA TYR A 219 12.12 24.56 -6.99
C TYR A 219 12.00 23.15 -7.60
N SER A 220 12.33 22.11 -6.83
CA SER A 220 12.22 20.72 -7.27
C SER A 220 10.77 20.22 -7.14
N PRO A 221 10.40 19.09 -7.79
CA PRO A 221 9.08 18.50 -7.62
C PRO A 221 8.74 18.10 -6.17
N LEU A 222 9.74 18.05 -5.29
CA LEU A 222 9.60 17.60 -3.90
C LEU A 222 8.61 18.43 -3.11
N GLN A 223 8.67 19.76 -3.23
CA GLN A 223 7.84 20.65 -2.41
C GLN A 223 6.36 20.45 -2.73
N SER A 224 6.00 20.46 -4.02
CA SER A 224 4.63 20.21 -4.48
C SER A 224 4.15 18.80 -4.08
N ALA A 225 5.00 17.78 -4.21
CA ALA A 225 4.65 16.40 -3.82
C ALA A 225 4.45 16.26 -2.30
N PHE A 226 5.30 16.90 -1.50
CA PHE A 226 5.22 16.91 -0.05
C PHE A 226 3.97 17.66 0.44
N SER A 227 3.65 18.82 -0.13
CA SER A 227 2.41 19.54 0.17
C SER A 227 1.18 18.71 -0.19
N ALA A 228 1.20 18.02 -1.34
CA ALA A 228 0.09 17.16 -1.78
C ALA A 228 -0.20 16.05 -0.77
N VAL A 229 0.82 15.25 -0.41
CA VAL A 229 0.64 14.14 0.53
C VAL A 229 0.31 14.61 1.94
N SER A 230 0.91 15.72 2.39
CA SER A 230 0.67 16.25 3.74
C SER A 230 -0.76 16.78 3.88
N MET A 231 -1.24 17.52 2.88
CA MET A 231 -2.63 17.98 2.87
C MET A 231 -3.61 16.82 2.73
N ALA A 232 -3.29 15.80 1.92
CA ALA A 232 -4.12 14.60 1.80
C ALA A 232 -4.22 13.84 3.13
N ALA A 233 -3.12 13.69 3.85
CA ALA A 233 -3.09 13.08 5.17
C ALA A 233 -3.99 13.84 6.16
N LEU A 234 -3.87 15.18 6.22
CA LEU A 234 -4.71 15.99 7.08
C LEU A 234 -6.18 15.94 6.66
N ALA A 235 -6.46 15.95 5.35
CA ALA A 235 -7.80 15.87 4.78
C ALA A 235 -8.50 14.53 5.08
N GLY A 236 -7.73 13.48 5.36
CA GLY A 236 -8.24 12.19 5.83
C GLY A 236 -9.11 12.30 7.09
N ARG A 237 -8.88 13.32 7.92
CA ARG A 237 -9.67 13.53 9.14
C ARG A 237 -11.09 14.04 8.82
N PRO A 238 -12.13 13.60 9.55
CA PRO A 238 -13.51 14.00 9.31
C PRO A 238 -13.72 15.53 9.20
N ASN A 239 -13.06 16.31 10.06
CA ASN A 239 -13.22 17.77 10.14
C ASN A 239 -12.44 18.54 9.05
N SER A 240 -11.60 17.85 8.28
CA SER A 240 -10.67 18.47 7.31
C SER A 240 -10.87 17.98 5.88
N ARG A 241 -11.91 17.17 5.61
CA ARG A 241 -12.17 16.57 4.27
C ARG A 241 -12.23 17.58 3.12
N ARG A 242 -12.61 18.83 3.40
CA ARG A 242 -12.59 19.94 2.42
C ARG A 242 -11.20 20.22 1.83
N LEU A 243 -10.12 19.80 2.50
CA LEU A 243 -8.75 20.01 2.04
C LEU A 243 -8.34 19.05 0.90
N PHE A 244 -9.14 18.04 0.56
CA PHE A 244 -8.79 17.14 -0.56
C PHE A 244 -8.68 17.86 -1.90
N SER A 245 -9.47 18.91 -2.15
CA SER A 245 -9.35 19.72 -3.37
C SER A 245 -8.00 20.44 -3.43
N MET A 246 -7.55 21.00 -2.30
CA MET A 246 -6.23 21.63 -2.19
C MET A 246 -5.10 20.61 -2.34
N ALA A 247 -5.21 19.45 -1.69
CA ALA A 247 -4.26 18.35 -1.83
C ALA A 247 -4.15 17.89 -3.30
N HIS A 248 -5.27 17.83 -4.01
CA HIS A 248 -5.31 17.49 -5.43
C HIS A 248 -4.68 18.56 -6.33
N LEU A 249 -4.84 19.85 -6.01
CA LEU A 249 -4.16 20.93 -6.74
C LEU A 249 -2.64 20.79 -6.64
N HIS A 250 -2.12 20.55 -5.42
CA HIS A 250 -0.69 20.27 -5.23
C HIS A 250 -0.24 18.99 -5.92
N TYR A 251 -1.07 17.95 -5.92
CA TYR A 251 -0.80 16.70 -6.63
C TYR A 251 -0.64 16.92 -8.14
N SER A 252 -1.55 17.66 -8.76
CA SER A 252 -1.48 17.99 -10.20
C SER A 252 -0.23 18.79 -10.53
N LYS A 253 0.11 19.81 -9.72
CA LYS A 253 1.36 20.56 -9.88
C LYS A 253 2.59 19.66 -9.73
N ALA A 254 2.60 18.78 -8.73
CA ALA A 254 3.70 17.83 -8.51
C ALA A 254 3.86 16.86 -9.68
N LEU A 255 2.77 16.43 -10.32
CA LEU A 255 2.83 15.61 -11.53
C LEU A 255 3.46 16.35 -12.71
N GLU A 256 3.11 17.62 -12.92
CA GLU A 256 3.72 18.46 -13.96
C GLU A 256 5.22 18.65 -13.71
N ASP A 257 5.60 19.01 -12.48
CA ASP A 257 6.99 19.22 -12.09
C ASP A 257 7.81 17.92 -12.17
N LEU A 258 7.26 16.80 -11.72
CA LEU A 258 7.90 15.49 -11.81
C LEU A 258 8.06 15.07 -13.27
N THR A 259 7.04 15.27 -14.12
CA THR A 259 7.12 14.96 -15.55
C THR A 259 8.23 15.74 -16.24
N ARG A 260 8.39 17.02 -15.90
CA ARG A 260 9.49 17.86 -16.39
C ARG A 260 10.85 17.33 -15.92
N ALA A 261 10.99 16.99 -14.64
CA ALA A 261 12.22 16.44 -14.08
C ALA A 261 12.60 15.08 -14.71
N MET A 262 11.61 14.25 -15.06
CA MET A 262 11.82 12.96 -15.73
C MET A 262 12.32 13.08 -17.18
N GLN A 263 12.08 14.22 -17.85
CA GLN A 263 12.56 14.48 -19.21
C GLN A 263 14.02 14.94 -19.23
N ASP A 264 14.51 15.51 -18.14
CA ASP A 264 15.90 15.94 -18.00
C ASP A 264 16.80 14.78 -17.55
N LYS A 265 17.91 14.56 -18.27
CA LYS A 265 18.82 13.42 -18.05
C LYS A 265 19.53 13.45 -16.70
N VAL A 266 19.67 14.62 -16.09
CA VAL A 266 20.36 14.82 -14.81
C VAL A 266 19.34 14.84 -13.68
N ALA A 267 18.27 15.64 -13.81
CA ALA A 267 17.24 15.79 -12.79
C ALA A 267 16.54 14.45 -12.50
N VAL A 268 16.33 13.59 -13.50
CA VAL A 268 15.72 12.26 -13.31
C VAL A 268 16.46 11.39 -12.27
N ARG A 269 17.77 11.60 -12.07
CA ARG A 269 18.60 10.84 -11.12
C ARG A 269 18.71 11.49 -9.74
N GLN A 270 18.17 12.69 -9.56
CA GLN A 270 18.23 13.42 -8.29
C GLN A 270 17.37 12.76 -7.20
N ASP A 271 17.77 12.97 -5.95
CA ASP A 271 17.02 12.51 -4.77
C ASP A 271 15.61 13.10 -4.71
N THR A 272 15.45 14.37 -5.08
CA THR A 272 14.16 15.07 -5.11
C THR A 272 13.16 14.42 -6.06
N THR A 273 13.61 13.96 -7.22
CA THR A 273 12.78 13.25 -8.21
C THR A 273 12.27 11.93 -7.66
N LEU A 274 13.17 11.11 -7.09
CA LEU A 274 12.78 9.82 -6.49
C LEU A 274 11.87 10.02 -5.28
N ALA A 275 12.21 10.96 -4.39
CA ALA A 275 11.40 11.30 -3.23
C ALA A 275 10.00 11.76 -3.64
N SER A 276 9.89 12.59 -4.68
CA SER A 276 8.59 13.03 -5.22
C SER A 276 7.75 11.85 -5.69
N ALA A 277 8.32 10.92 -6.49
CA ALA A 277 7.62 9.73 -6.94
C ALA A 277 7.13 8.86 -5.76
N ILE A 278 7.95 8.71 -4.71
CA ILE A 278 7.58 8.01 -3.48
C ILE A 278 6.42 8.71 -2.75
N LEU A 279 6.48 10.04 -2.58
CA LEU A 279 5.45 10.80 -1.87
C LEU A 279 4.13 10.83 -2.65
N LEU A 280 4.17 10.86 -3.99
CA LEU A 280 2.98 10.73 -4.84
C LEU A 280 2.37 9.33 -4.78
N ALA A 281 3.19 8.27 -4.68
CA ALA A 281 2.67 6.94 -4.37
C ALA A 281 1.94 6.95 -3.02
N PHE A 282 2.53 7.57 -2.00
CA PHE A 282 1.90 7.69 -0.68
C PHE A 282 0.58 8.48 -0.72
N TYR A 283 0.53 9.58 -1.48
CA TYR A 283 -0.70 10.34 -1.73
C TYR A 283 -1.81 9.43 -2.28
N GLU A 284 -1.52 8.66 -3.33
CA GLU A 284 -2.47 7.69 -3.89
C GLU A 284 -2.90 6.67 -2.85
N GLY A 285 -1.97 6.22 -1.99
CA GLY A 285 -2.28 5.29 -0.91
C GLY A 285 -3.25 5.83 0.15
N LEU A 286 -3.23 7.14 0.39
CA LEU A 286 -4.11 7.80 1.36
C LEU A 286 -5.49 8.14 0.76
N VAL A 287 -5.52 8.44 -0.53
CA VAL A 287 -6.68 9.04 -1.21
C VAL A 287 -7.47 8.04 -2.04
N SER A 288 -6.87 6.95 -2.50
CA SER A 288 -7.49 6.06 -3.47
C SER A 288 -8.79 5.43 -2.98
N ASP A 289 -9.77 5.40 -3.87
CA ASP A 289 -11.06 4.74 -3.71
C ASP A 289 -11.13 3.42 -4.53
N ASP A 290 -10.01 3.03 -5.17
CA ASP A 290 -9.88 1.85 -6.02
C ASP A 290 -9.33 0.65 -5.23
N VAL A 291 -9.99 -0.51 -5.31
CA VAL A 291 -9.53 -1.76 -4.68
C VAL A 291 -8.16 -2.18 -5.23
N GLU A 292 -7.92 -1.92 -6.51
CA GLU A 292 -6.67 -2.28 -7.19
C GLU A 292 -5.53 -1.30 -6.95
N MET A 293 -5.82 -0.12 -6.38
CA MET A 293 -4.85 0.95 -6.14
C MET A 293 -3.99 1.28 -7.36
N SER A 294 -4.63 1.41 -8.52
CA SER A 294 -3.95 1.58 -9.82
C SER A 294 -2.96 2.75 -9.84
N GLY A 295 -3.30 3.90 -9.23
CA GLY A 295 -2.40 5.05 -9.10
C GLY A 295 -1.14 4.74 -8.29
N PHE A 296 -1.31 4.16 -7.10
CA PHE A 296 -0.20 3.72 -6.23
C PHE A 296 0.75 2.78 -6.97
N LYS A 297 0.21 1.75 -7.66
CA LYS A 297 1.01 0.77 -8.41
C LYS A 297 1.86 1.42 -9.49
N LYS A 298 1.31 2.40 -10.21
CA LYS A 298 2.03 3.12 -11.28
C LYS A 298 3.18 3.94 -10.71
N HIS A 299 2.97 4.68 -9.62
CA HIS A 299 4.03 5.46 -8.98
C HIS A 299 5.14 4.59 -8.40
N ILE A 300 4.82 3.48 -7.74
CA ILE A 300 5.85 2.55 -7.23
C ILE A 300 6.63 1.91 -8.37
N SER A 301 5.98 1.58 -9.49
CA SER A 301 6.67 1.06 -10.69
C SER A 301 7.61 2.12 -11.29
N GLY A 302 7.16 3.37 -11.36
CA GLY A 302 7.99 4.51 -11.77
C GLY A 302 9.18 4.73 -10.83
N ALA A 303 8.95 4.72 -9.52
CA ALA A 303 10.01 4.82 -8.51
C ALA A 303 11.02 3.67 -8.65
N THR A 304 10.56 2.44 -8.89
CA THR A 304 11.44 1.29 -9.16
C THR A 304 12.33 1.53 -10.39
N ALA A 305 11.77 2.08 -11.48
CA ALA A 305 12.55 2.43 -12.66
C ALA A 305 13.61 3.50 -12.37
N ILE A 306 13.27 4.53 -11.58
CA ILE A 306 14.22 5.57 -11.15
C ILE A 306 15.33 4.96 -10.28
N VAL A 307 14.98 4.09 -9.32
CA VAL A 307 15.97 3.39 -8.49
C VAL A 307 16.93 2.58 -9.35
N LYS A 308 16.43 1.82 -10.34
CA LYS A 308 17.29 1.08 -11.28
C LYS A 308 18.20 2.01 -12.09
N LEU A 309 17.66 3.14 -12.56
CA LEU A 309 18.41 4.14 -13.33
C LEU A 309 19.54 4.80 -12.52
N ARG A 310 19.32 5.01 -11.22
CA ARG A 310 20.31 5.57 -10.29
C ARG A 310 21.45 4.61 -9.96
N GLY A 311 21.21 3.30 -10.08
CA GLY A 311 22.23 2.27 -9.82
C GLY A 311 22.55 2.07 -8.33
N PRO A 312 23.48 1.15 -8.01
CA PRO A 312 23.82 0.79 -6.63
C PRO A 312 24.48 1.94 -5.84
N GLN A 313 25.06 2.93 -6.50
CA GLN A 313 25.73 4.06 -5.85
C GLN A 313 24.79 4.89 -4.97
N GLN A 314 23.48 4.84 -5.22
CA GLN A 314 22.49 5.57 -4.40
C GLN A 314 22.48 5.11 -2.94
N THR A 315 22.92 3.89 -2.64
CA THR A 315 22.94 3.38 -1.26
C THR A 315 24.18 3.84 -0.48
N ALA A 316 25.08 4.61 -1.11
CA ALA A 316 26.25 5.18 -0.44
C ALA A 316 25.89 6.33 0.52
N THR A 317 24.75 6.99 0.33
CA THR A 317 24.25 8.03 1.22
C THR A 317 23.10 7.51 2.08
N GLY A 318 22.93 8.04 3.29
CA GLY A 318 21.80 7.65 4.16
C GLY A 318 20.43 7.96 3.56
N VAL A 319 20.32 9.09 2.84
CA VAL A 319 19.10 9.53 2.13
C VAL A 319 18.76 8.57 0.99
N GLY A 320 19.73 8.24 0.14
CA GLY A 320 19.51 7.34 -0.98
C GLY A 320 19.25 5.89 -0.54
N LEU A 321 19.92 5.41 0.52
CA LEU A 321 19.62 4.12 1.14
C LEU A 321 18.18 4.07 1.68
N SER A 322 17.74 5.11 2.38
CA SER A 322 16.37 5.19 2.93
C SER A 322 15.30 5.10 1.83
N MET A 323 15.47 5.85 0.73
CA MET A 323 14.56 5.77 -0.42
C MET A 323 14.61 4.40 -1.11
N PHE A 324 15.81 3.83 -1.29
CA PHE A 324 15.98 2.50 -1.87
C PHE A 324 15.24 1.43 -1.06
N GLU A 325 15.43 1.41 0.26
CA GLU A 325 14.78 0.45 1.16
C GLU A 325 13.26 0.59 1.14
N PHE A 326 12.77 1.84 1.11
CA PHE A 326 11.35 2.14 1.04
C PHE A 326 10.70 1.64 -0.27
N VAL A 327 11.29 1.98 -1.42
CA VAL A 327 10.78 1.55 -2.74
C VAL A 327 10.80 0.03 -2.83
N ARG A 328 11.87 -0.61 -2.34
CA ARG A 328 11.93 -2.08 -2.32
C ARG A 328 10.81 -2.68 -1.48
N ALA A 329 10.62 -2.21 -0.24
CA ALA A 329 9.61 -2.76 0.66
C ALA A 329 8.18 -2.59 0.12
N THR A 330 7.88 -1.44 -0.49
CA THR A 330 6.59 -1.17 -1.12
C THR A 330 6.39 -1.96 -2.42
N SER A 331 7.43 -2.18 -3.21
CA SER A 331 7.41 -3.04 -4.40
C SER A 331 7.13 -4.49 -4.02
N VAL A 332 7.84 -5.04 -3.03
CA VAL A 332 7.61 -6.41 -2.52
C VAL A 332 6.15 -6.58 -2.11
N ARG A 333 5.62 -5.61 -1.34
CA ARG A 333 4.21 -5.62 -0.94
C ARG A 333 3.28 -5.62 -2.14
N GLN A 334 3.50 -4.74 -3.13
CA GLN A 334 2.72 -4.71 -4.35
C GLN A 334 2.73 -6.06 -5.08
N TYR A 335 3.89 -6.71 -5.21
CA TYR A 335 4.02 -8.01 -5.86
C TYR A 335 3.27 -9.11 -5.10
N THR A 336 3.29 -9.09 -3.77
CA THR A 336 2.58 -10.07 -2.92
C THR A 336 1.07 -10.07 -3.15
N PHE A 337 0.48 -8.88 -3.32
CA PHE A 337 -0.97 -8.73 -3.48
C PHE A 337 -1.45 -8.83 -4.93
N PHE A 338 -0.64 -8.42 -5.90
CA PHE A 338 -1.07 -8.32 -7.31
C PHE A 338 -0.38 -9.30 -8.26
N ALA A 339 0.59 -10.09 -7.79
CA ALA A 339 1.22 -11.20 -8.52
C ALA A 339 1.80 -10.89 -9.92
N ASN A 340 2.14 -9.63 -10.21
CA ASN A 340 2.78 -9.21 -11.46
C ASN A 340 4.25 -8.84 -11.21
N ILE A 341 5.14 -9.83 -11.20
CA ILE A 341 6.59 -9.63 -11.03
C ILE A 341 7.35 -10.35 -12.14
N SER A 342 8.36 -9.70 -12.71
CA SER A 342 9.30 -10.36 -13.61
C SER A 342 10.42 -11.05 -12.82
N LEU A 343 10.95 -12.17 -13.34
CA LEU A 343 12.11 -12.85 -12.73
C LEU A 343 13.34 -11.92 -12.65
N GLU A 344 13.48 -11.02 -13.62
CA GLU A 344 14.52 -10.01 -13.64
C GLU A 344 14.39 -9.02 -12.46
N ASP A 345 13.19 -8.47 -12.23
CA ASP A 345 12.94 -7.57 -11.10
C ASP A 345 13.28 -8.23 -9.76
N LEU A 346 12.88 -9.49 -9.60
CA LEU A 346 13.10 -10.22 -8.36
C LEU A 346 14.59 -10.50 -8.12
N THR A 347 15.27 -11.03 -9.13
CA THR A 347 16.71 -11.31 -9.02
C THR A 347 17.50 -10.03 -8.79
N TRP A 348 17.06 -8.92 -9.40
CA TRP A 348 17.64 -7.62 -9.16
C TRP A 348 17.46 -7.18 -7.70
N TRP A 349 16.25 -7.24 -7.14
CA TRP A 349 16.00 -6.87 -5.74
C TRP A 349 16.72 -7.76 -4.72
N ALA A 350 16.79 -9.07 -4.98
CA ALA A 350 17.41 -10.04 -4.09
C ALA A 350 18.94 -9.86 -4.01
N ARG A 351 19.59 -9.43 -5.09
CA ARG A 351 21.05 -9.23 -5.14
C ARG A 351 21.53 -7.98 -4.40
N GLN A 352 20.64 -7.02 -4.10
CA GLN A 352 21.04 -5.78 -3.45
C GLN A 352 21.13 -5.98 -1.93
N ALA A 353 22.38 -6.08 -1.45
CA ALA A 353 22.70 -6.20 -0.02
C ALA A 353 22.26 -4.95 0.77
N VAL A 354 21.95 -5.16 2.05
CA VAL A 354 21.32 -4.17 2.92
C VAL A 354 21.99 -4.22 4.28
N CYS A 355 21.99 -3.09 4.99
CA CYS A 355 22.50 -3.02 6.36
C CYS A 355 21.66 -3.81 7.38
N ASP A 356 20.41 -4.17 7.08
CA ASP A 356 19.53 -4.99 7.94
C ASP A 356 19.43 -6.41 7.38
N THR A 357 20.23 -7.33 7.91
CA THR A 357 20.32 -8.72 7.42
C THR A 357 19.07 -9.53 7.74
N VAL A 358 18.49 -9.37 8.93
CA VAL A 358 17.27 -10.10 9.37
C VAL A 358 16.07 -9.67 8.55
N GLY A 359 15.87 -8.35 8.40
CA GLY A 359 14.80 -7.79 7.58
C GLY A 359 15.01 -8.03 6.08
N HIS A 360 16.26 -8.11 5.61
CA HIS A 360 16.57 -8.50 4.23
C HIS A 360 16.22 -9.97 3.97
N GLN A 361 16.57 -10.89 4.88
CA GLN A 361 16.21 -12.31 4.75
C GLN A 361 14.69 -12.48 4.65
N ALA A 362 13.93 -11.84 5.55
CA ALA A 362 12.46 -11.87 5.48
C ALA A 362 11.94 -11.33 4.14
N LEU A 363 12.56 -10.25 3.63
CA LEU A 363 12.20 -9.65 2.36
C LEU A 363 12.45 -10.59 1.17
N VAL A 364 13.58 -11.30 1.14
CA VAL A 364 13.90 -12.27 0.08
C VAL A 364 12.91 -13.43 0.09
N LEU A 365 12.60 -13.99 1.27
CA LEU A 365 11.60 -15.05 1.41
C LEU A 365 10.20 -14.59 0.98
N ASN A 366 9.83 -13.36 1.34
CA ASN A 366 8.57 -12.74 0.90
C ASN A 366 8.53 -12.55 -0.62
N LEU A 367 9.64 -12.15 -1.26
CA LEU A 367 9.74 -12.05 -2.72
C LEU A 367 9.59 -13.41 -3.39
N GLN A 368 10.29 -14.44 -2.93
CA GLN A 368 10.19 -15.80 -3.49
C GLN A 368 8.78 -16.37 -3.35
N THR A 369 8.09 -16.05 -2.26
CA THR A 369 6.67 -16.37 -2.07
C THR A 369 5.80 -15.79 -3.19
N THR A 370 6.05 -14.55 -3.62
CA THR A 370 5.29 -13.93 -4.71
C THR A 370 5.41 -14.68 -6.04
N MET A 371 6.58 -15.27 -6.33
CA MET A 371 6.78 -16.08 -7.53
C MET A 371 5.97 -17.36 -7.50
N ILE A 372 6.01 -18.08 -6.37
CA ILE A 372 5.26 -19.33 -6.20
C ILE A 372 3.76 -19.06 -6.41
N ARG A 373 3.27 -17.91 -5.92
CA ARG A 373 1.88 -17.48 -6.15
C ARG A 373 1.59 -17.21 -7.62
N ALA A 374 2.41 -16.40 -8.29
CA ALA A 374 2.23 -16.06 -9.70
C ALA A 374 2.29 -17.32 -10.60
N GLU A 375 3.22 -18.23 -10.31
CA GLU A 375 3.33 -19.51 -11.00
C GLU A 375 2.09 -20.38 -10.77
N ALA A 376 1.58 -20.46 -9.54
CA ALA A 376 0.34 -21.18 -9.23
C ALA A 376 -0.87 -20.60 -9.96
N ASP A 377 -0.97 -19.28 -10.03
CA ASP A 377 -2.07 -18.58 -10.71
C ASP A 377 -2.05 -18.81 -12.22
N SER A 378 -0.88 -19.00 -12.82
CA SER A 378 -0.72 -19.38 -14.23
C SER A 378 -0.98 -20.86 -14.47
N LEU A 379 -0.33 -21.73 -13.67
CA LEU A 379 -0.30 -23.17 -13.88
C LEU A 379 -1.66 -23.85 -13.65
N LEU A 380 -2.38 -23.44 -12.60
CA LEU A 380 -3.62 -24.09 -12.17
C LEU A 380 -4.85 -23.68 -13.02
N LYS A 381 -4.64 -22.86 -14.07
CA LYS A 381 -5.69 -22.49 -15.03
C LYS A 381 -5.80 -23.48 -16.18
N GLY A 382 -7.02 -23.66 -16.68
CA GLY A 382 -7.33 -24.47 -17.86
C GLY A 382 -7.35 -25.97 -17.60
N ALA A 383 -7.26 -26.75 -18.68
CA ALA A 383 -7.37 -28.21 -18.64
C ALA A 383 -6.23 -28.87 -17.83
N ARG A 384 -6.57 -29.97 -17.16
CA ARG A 384 -5.65 -30.80 -16.36
C ARG A 384 -4.98 -31.82 -17.28
N THR A 385 -3.72 -31.59 -17.63
CA THR A 385 -2.88 -32.54 -18.37
C THR A 385 -1.88 -33.21 -17.42
N THR A 386 -1.37 -34.39 -17.80
CA THR A 386 -0.36 -35.11 -17.00
C THR A 386 0.88 -34.26 -16.72
N ASP A 387 1.35 -33.49 -17.71
CA ASP A 387 2.47 -32.53 -17.56
C ASP A 387 2.15 -31.43 -16.53
N LYS A 388 0.95 -30.84 -16.57
CA LYS A 388 0.55 -29.83 -15.59
C LYS A 388 0.40 -30.41 -14.19
N ILE A 389 -0.03 -31.66 -14.06
CA ILE A 389 -0.10 -32.36 -12.77
C ILE A 389 1.29 -32.53 -12.17
N ASP A 390 2.26 -33.01 -12.94
CA ASP A 390 3.67 -33.13 -12.49
C ASP A 390 4.24 -31.76 -12.07
N LYS A 391 4.02 -30.72 -12.87
CA LYS A 391 4.41 -29.35 -12.52
C LYS A 391 3.73 -28.84 -11.24
N ALA A 392 2.45 -29.16 -11.05
CA ALA A 392 1.71 -28.74 -9.85
C ALA A 392 2.22 -29.46 -8.59
N LEU A 393 2.61 -30.73 -8.69
CA LEU A 393 3.25 -31.47 -7.60
C LEU A 393 4.62 -30.89 -7.24
N LYS A 394 5.44 -30.52 -8.24
CA LYS A 394 6.73 -29.84 -8.02
C LYS A 394 6.55 -28.46 -7.40
N LEU A 395 5.53 -27.70 -7.83
CA LEU A 395 5.18 -26.41 -7.25
C LEU A 395 4.71 -26.56 -5.79
N LEU A 396 3.90 -27.57 -5.50
CA LEU A 396 3.44 -27.91 -4.15
C LEU A 396 4.63 -28.19 -3.20
N GLN A 397 5.59 -29.00 -3.63
CA GLN A 397 6.80 -29.28 -2.86
C GLN A 397 7.63 -28.02 -2.58
N ARG A 398 7.82 -27.17 -3.60
CA ARG A 398 8.52 -25.88 -3.43
C ARG A 398 7.77 -24.94 -2.49
N ALA A 399 6.44 -24.88 -2.58
CA ALA A 399 5.62 -24.04 -1.71
C ALA A 399 5.72 -24.46 -0.24
N ARG A 400 5.76 -25.78 0.04
CA ARG A 400 5.97 -26.31 1.39
C ARG A 400 7.36 -25.96 1.93
N LYS A 401 8.40 -26.21 1.14
CA LYS A 401 9.78 -25.86 1.51
C LYS A 401 9.91 -24.35 1.84
N MET A 402 9.26 -23.50 1.05
CA MET A 402 9.24 -22.06 1.31
C MET A 402 8.51 -21.69 2.61
N ASP A 403 7.40 -22.38 2.95
CA ASP A 403 6.72 -22.16 4.23
C ASP A 403 7.61 -22.59 5.42
N ASP A 404 8.34 -23.69 5.28
CA ASP A 404 9.30 -24.16 6.29
C ASP A 404 10.42 -23.12 6.49
N GLU A 405 11.00 -22.58 5.41
CA GLU A 405 12.02 -21.51 5.47
C GLU A 405 11.50 -20.23 6.14
N LEU A 406 10.26 -19.83 5.86
CA LEU A 406 9.60 -18.71 6.54
C LEU A 406 9.35 -19.01 8.03
N GLY A 407 8.99 -20.24 8.37
CA GLY A 407 8.87 -20.70 9.76
C GLY A 407 10.20 -20.56 10.52
N MET A 408 11.28 -21.09 9.92
CA MET A 408 12.62 -21.00 10.50
C MET A 408 13.11 -19.56 10.69
N TRP A 409 12.66 -18.62 9.86
CA TRP A 409 12.98 -17.20 10.05
C TRP A 409 12.41 -16.67 11.38
N PHE A 410 11.20 -17.05 11.76
CA PHE A 410 10.62 -16.67 13.06
C PHE A 410 11.43 -17.25 14.22
N ASP A 411 11.81 -18.53 14.12
CA ASP A 411 12.56 -19.23 15.18
C ASP A 411 13.97 -18.64 15.37
N LYS A 412 14.60 -18.18 14.29
CA LYS A 412 15.95 -17.61 14.27
C LYS A 412 15.99 -16.11 14.54
N CYS A 413 14.85 -15.45 14.77
CA CYS A 413 14.84 -14.02 15.06
C CYS A 413 15.64 -13.70 16.34
N PRO A 414 16.62 -12.79 16.28
CA PRO A 414 17.34 -12.33 17.46
C PRO A 414 16.40 -11.55 18.40
N PRO A 415 16.78 -11.32 19.67
CA PRO A 415 15.91 -10.67 20.67
C PRO A 415 15.34 -9.32 20.22
N ALA A 416 16.14 -8.49 19.54
CA ALA A 416 15.72 -7.18 19.01
C ALA A 416 14.62 -7.25 17.93
N TRP A 417 14.30 -8.45 17.44
CA TRP A 417 13.29 -8.72 16.44
C TRP A 417 12.20 -9.66 16.94
N ARG A 418 12.31 -10.21 18.15
CA ARG A 418 11.40 -11.24 18.64
C ARG A 418 10.08 -10.62 19.07
N LYS A 419 8.97 -11.27 18.72
CA LYS A 419 7.65 -10.95 19.26
C LYS A 419 7.53 -11.44 20.70
N GLY A 420 6.90 -10.67 21.58
CA GLY A 420 6.49 -11.13 22.90
C GLY A 420 4.98 -11.23 23.01
N ILE A 421 4.50 -11.53 24.21
CA ILE A 421 3.08 -11.62 24.55
C ILE A 421 2.82 -10.61 25.67
N SER A 422 2.06 -9.57 25.36
CA SER A 422 1.69 -8.51 26.30
C SER A 422 0.47 -8.84 27.15
N GLY A 423 -0.32 -9.82 26.72
CA GLY A 423 -1.51 -10.27 27.44
C GLY A 423 -2.40 -11.15 26.58
N SER A 424 -3.62 -11.36 27.06
CA SER A 424 -4.66 -12.09 26.33
C SER A 424 -6.00 -11.37 26.46
N ALA A 425 -6.70 -11.19 25.34
CA ALA A 425 -8.06 -10.67 25.32
C ALA A 425 -9.05 -11.76 25.72
N ILE A 426 -10.05 -11.35 26.49
CA ILE A 426 -11.14 -12.22 26.94
C ILE A 426 -12.15 -12.40 25.80
N ASP A 427 -12.81 -13.56 25.77
CA ASP A 427 -13.86 -13.82 24.79
C ASP A 427 -15.07 -12.90 24.97
N VAL A 428 -15.70 -12.53 23.86
CA VAL A 428 -16.89 -11.67 23.84
C VAL A 428 -17.97 -12.21 22.92
N PRO A 429 -19.25 -11.86 23.14
CA PRO A 429 -20.33 -12.16 22.22
C PRO A 429 -20.09 -11.65 20.78
N ASP A 430 -20.67 -12.33 19.78
CA ASP A 430 -20.48 -12.06 18.35
C ASP A 430 -20.80 -10.61 17.95
N ASP A 431 -21.81 -10.01 18.56
CA ASP A 431 -22.26 -8.63 18.33
C ASP A 431 -21.25 -7.57 18.81
N LYS A 432 -20.37 -7.94 19.76
CA LYS A 432 -19.33 -7.06 20.31
C LYS A 432 -17.97 -7.21 19.62
N ILE A 433 -17.78 -8.24 18.79
CA ILE A 433 -16.49 -8.54 18.14
C ILE A 433 -15.96 -7.39 17.26
N GLY A 434 -16.85 -6.59 16.66
CA GLY A 434 -16.42 -5.42 15.88
C GLY A 434 -15.88 -4.27 16.74
N LEU A 435 -16.29 -4.21 18.01
CA LEU A 435 -16.05 -3.06 18.89
C LEU A 435 -14.77 -3.21 19.72
N VAL A 436 -14.37 -4.45 20.04
CA VAL A 436 -13.19 -4.72 20.88
C VAL A 436 -11.88 -4.22 20.27
N SER A 437 -10.94 -3.78 21.11
CA SER A 437 -9.58 -3.38 20.70
C SER A 437 -8.77 -4.56 20.20
N ALA A 438 -8.86 -5.69 20.90
CA ALA A 438 -8.18 -6.94 20.61
C ALA A 438 -9.17 -8.09 20.41
N PHE A 439 -8.89 -8.96 19.46
CA PHE A 439 -9.66 -10.18 19.25
C PHE A 439 -9.36 -11.19 20.37
N PRO A 440 -10.34 -11.98 20.83
CA PRO A 440 -10.12 -12.99 21.88
C PRO A 440 -8.91 -13.89 21.61
N GLY A 441 -8.03 -14.02 22.60
CA GLY A 441 -6.76 -14.74 22.49
C GLY A 441 -5.52 -13.88 22.77
N PRO A 442 -4.32 -14.39 22.51
CA PRO A 442 -3.07 -13.71 22.86
C PRO A 442 -2.92 -12.39 22.09
N ILE A 443 -2.21 -11.45 22.70
CA ILE A 443 -1.92 -10.14 22.13
C ILE A 443 -0.42 -9.95 22.11
N TYR A 444 0.12 -9.68 20.92
CA TYR A 444 1.56 -9.60 20.72
C TYR A 444 2.08 -8.18 20.89
N ASP A 445 3.29 -8.09 21.42
CA ASP A 445 4.09 -6.89 21.44
C ASP A 445 5.36 -7.06 20.61
N TYR A 446 5.96 -5.92 20.28
CA TYR A 446 7.15 -5.85 19.44
C TYR A 446 8.08 -4.77 19.94
N PRO A 447 9.42 -4.94 19.78
CA PRO A 447 10.39 -3.93 20.15
C PRO A 447 10.18 -2.58 19.43
N ASN A 448 9.66 -2.61 18.21
CA ASN A 448 9.33 -1.41 17.43
C ASN A 448 8.39 -1.75 16.25
N VAL A 449 7.80 -0.70 15.66
CA VAL A 449 6.89 -0.81 14.51
C VAL A 449 7.54 -1.40 13.26
N TRP A 450 8.86 -1.26 13.10
CA TRP A 450 9.59 -1.86 11.98
C TRP A 450 9.59 -3.39 12.10
N ALA A 451 9.95 -3.92 13.27
CA ALA A 451 9.90 -5.35 13.57
C ALA A 451 8.47 -5.91 13.46
N ALA A 452 7.48 -5.22 14.05
CA ALA A 452 6.07 -5.59 13.93
C ALA A 452 5.63 -5.67 12.46
N GLY A 453 6.00 -4.67 11.67
CA GLY A 453 5.73 -4.61 10.23
C GLY A 453 6.37 -5.77 9.47
N LYS A 454 7.59 -6.18 9.78
CA LYS A 454 8.21 -7.36 9.15
C LYS A 454 7.49 -8.65 9.54
N HIS A 455 7.22 -8.86 10.81
CA HIS A 455 6.50 -10.05 11.30
C HIS A 455 5.15 -10.23 10.62
N ILE A 456 4.31 -9.19 10.63
CA ILE A 456 2.95 -9.29 10.07
C ILE A 456 2.99 -9.55 8.55
N ASN A 457 3.95 -8.97 7.82
CA ASN A 457 4.12 -9.24 6.39
C ASN A 457 4.64 -10.67 6.12
N THR A 458 5.55 -11.18 6.95
CA THR A 458 6.03 -12.57 6.85
C THR A 458 4.91 -13.57 7.15
N HIS A 459 4.06 -13.30 8.15
CA HIS A 459 2.86 -14.09 8.42
C HIS A 459 1.89 -14.09 7.22
N VAL A 460 1.73 -12.95 6.53
CA VAL A 460 0.94 -12.87 5.28
C VAL A 460 1.53 -13.76 4.19
N SER A 461 2.85 -13.79 4.00
CA SER A 461 3.48 -14.68 3.03
C SER A 461 3.19 -16.15 3.31
N ARG A 462 3.32 -16.59 4.57
CA ARG A 462 2.94 -17.94 5.00
C ARG A 462 1.46 -18.22 4.78
N LEU A 463 0.58 -17.28 5.12
CA LEU A 463 -0.86 -17.37 4.88
C LEU A 463 -1.16 -17.61 3.40
N LEU A 464 -0.52 -16.84 2.53
CA LEU A 464 -0.71 -16.88 1.09
C LEU A 464 -0.10 -18.13 0.44
N LEU A 465 1.04 -18.64 0.94
CA LEU A 465 1.61 -19.93 0.51
C LEU A 465 0.70 -21.09 0.89
N ASN A 466 0.15 -21.10 2.10
CA ASN A 466 -0.76 -22.16 2.52
C ASN A 466 -2.07 -22.15 1.70
N GLN A 467 -2.51 -20.97 1.21
CA GLN A 467 -3.58 -20.91 0.21
C GLN A 467 -3.17 -21.55 -1.13
N VAL A 468 -1.94 -21.32 -1.60
CA VAL A 468 -1.40 -21.95 -2.82
C VAL A 468 -1.30 -23.46 -2.65
N ILE A 469 -0.77 -23.93 -1.51
CA ILE A 469 -0.63 -25.35 -1.17
C ILE A 469 -2.00 -26.03 -1.23
N VAL A 470 -3.00 -25.49 -0.52
CA VAL A 470 -4.36 -26.04 -0.54
C VAL A 470 -4.97 -26.04 -1.94
N ARG A 471 -4.75 -24.97 -2.73
CA ARG A 471 -5.21 -24.91 -4.13
C ARG A 471 -4.55 -25.96 -5.01
N CYS A 472 -3.24 -26.17 -4.86
CA CYS A 472 -2.51 -27.19 -5.62
C CYS A 472 -3.02 -28.58 -5.27
N ILE A 473 -3.18 -28.91 -3.98
CA ILE A 473 -3.70 -30.21 -3.54
C ILE A 473 -5.12 -30.42 -4.08
N ALA A 474 -6.02 -29.44 -3.92
CA ALA A 474 -7.37 -29.53 -4.45
C ALA A 474 -7.40 -29.77 -5.98
N TRP A 475 -6.52 -29.07 -6.72
CA TRP A 475 -6.43 -29.19 -8.17
C TRP A 475 -5.82 -30.52 -8.63
N VAL A 476 -4.80 -31.02 -7.93
CA VAL A 476 -4.14 -32.29 -8.24
C VAL A 476 -5.04 -33.47 -7.88
N CYS A 477 -5.68 -33.46 -6.71
CA CYS A 477 -6.49 -34.56 -6.20
C CYS A 477 -7.87 -34.65 -6.85
N ALA A 478 -8.38 -33.60 -7.51
CA ALA A 478 -9.70 -33.65 -8.12
C ALA A 478 -9.86 -34.86 -9.07
N PRO A 479 -11.04 -35.51 -9.13
CA PRO A 479 -12.25 -35.23 -8.36
C PRO A 479 -12.24 -35.82 -6.94
N SER A 480 -11.18 -36.53 -6.52
CA SER A 480 -11.08 -37.12 -5.19
C SER A 480 -11.10 -36.07 -4.08
N ASP A 481 -11.54 -36.49 -2.89
CA ASP A 481 -11.61 -35.62 -1.74
C ASP A 481 -10.21 -35.27 -1.21
N HIS A 482 -9.74 -34.10 -1.61
CA HIS A 482 -8.47 -33.52 -1.17
C HIS A 482 -8.43 -33.20 0.33
N THR A 483 -9.57 -33.09 1.01
CA THR A 483 -9.63 -32.64 2.40
C THR A 483 -9.14 -33.68 3.40
N LEU A 484 -9.08 -34.95 2.98
CA LEU A 484 -8.59 -36.08 3.76
C LEU A 484 -7.06 -36.26 3.70
N THR A 485 -6.39 -35.55 2.78
CA THR A 485 -4.93 -35.64 2.65
C THR A 485 -4.24 -34.97 3.85
N LYS A 486 -3.15 -35.59 4.32
CA LYS A 486 -2.35 -35.03 5.42
C LYS A 486 -1.84 -33.63 5.07
N GLU A 487 -1.39 -33.45 3.84
CA GLU A 487 -0.87 -32.19 3.32
C GLU A 487 -1.92 -31.08 3.37
N TYR A 488 -3.20 -31.39 3.09
CA TYR A 488 -4.27 -30.41 3.21
C TYR A 488 -4.55 -30.05 4.66
N ILE A 489 -4.59 -31.05 5.55
CA ILE A 489 -4.84 -30.86 6.99
C ILE A 489 -3.75 -29.96 7.59
N ASP A 490 -2.49 -30.25 7.31
CA ASP A 490 -1.33 -29.47 7.78
C ASP A 490 -1.40 -28.03 7.25
N ALA A 491 -1.58 -27.84 5.94
CA ALA A 491 -1.65 -26.52 5.35
C ALA A 491 -2.85 -25.70 5.85
N ASN A 492 -3.98 -26.35 6.11
CA ASN A 492 -5.17 -25.71 6.66
C ASN A 492 -4.98 -25.32 8.13
N LYS A 493 -4.24 -26.12 8.92
CA LYS A 493 -3.85 -25.78 10.29
C LYS A 493 -2.93 -24.56 10.30
N ILE A 494 -1.83 -24.62 9.54
CA ILE A 494 -0.86 -23.51 9.46
C ILE A 494 -1.56 -22.23 8.96
N GLY A 495 -2.39 -22.34 7.92
CA GLY A 495 -3.16 -21.20 7.41
C GLY A 495 -4.08 -20.54 8.45
N LYS A 496 -4.69 -21.32 9.37
CA LYS A 496 -5.48 -20.80 10.49
C LYS A 496 -4.60 -20.16 11.56
N GLU A 497 -3.45 -20.74 11.87
CA GLU A 497 -2.46 -20.17 12.80
C GLU A 497 -1.96 -18.82 12.29
N GLN A 498 -1.65 -18.69 10.99
CA GLN A 498 -1.22 -17.40 10.42
C GLN A 498 -2.33 -16.33 10.51
N VAL A 499 -3.59 -16.71 10.34
CA VAL A 499 -4.72 -15.78 10.57
C VAL A 499 -4.75 -15.33 12.03
N ALA A 500 -4.59 -16.25 12.98
CA ALA A 500 -4.58 -15.93 14.40
C ALA A 500 -3.40 -15.00 14.74
N ASP A 501 -2.20 -15.32 14.26
CA ASP A 501 -0.99 -14.52 14.50
C ASP A 501 -1.13 -13.08 13.98
N ILE A 502 -1.66 -12.89 12.76
CA ILE A 502 -1.89 -11.55 12.19
C ILE A 502 -2.90 -10.77 13.04
N ILE A 503 -3.97 -11.43 13.49
CA ILE A 503 -5.00 -10.82 14.33
C ILE A 503 -4.44 -10.45 15.71
N SER A 504 -3.66 -11.33 16.35
CA SER A 504 -2.99 -11.08 17.62
C SER A 504 -1.93 -9.98 17.56
N SER A 505 -1.34 -9.76 16.38
CA SER A 505 -0.41 -8.64 16.11
C SER A 505 -1.14 -7.30 15.90
N THR A 506 -2.43 -7.33 15.57
CA THR A 506 -3.18 -6.14 15.16
C THR A 506 -3.25 -5.06 16.25
N PRO A 507 -3.53 -5.39 17.53
CA PRO A 507 -3.66 -4.39 18.59
C PRO A 507 -2.43 -3.48 18.75
N TYR A 508 -1.22 -4.00 18.54
CA TYR A 508 0.02 -3.23 18.61
C TYR A 508 -0.02 -1.97 17.70
N PHE A 509 -0.56 -2.11 16.49
CA PHE A 509 -0.70 -0.99 15.54
C PHE A 509 -1.78 0.03 15.92
N PHE A 510 -2.61 -0.28 16.93
CA PHE A 510 -3.64 0.59 17.48
C PHE A 510 -3.28 1.11 18.88
N GLY A 511 -2.01 0.99 19.30
CA GLY A 511 -1.55 1.49 20.60
C GLY A 511 -1.77 0.53 21.76
N TRP A 512 -2.04 -0.76 21.49
CA TRP A 512 -2.05 -1.78 22.53
C TRP A 512 -0.61 -2.19 22.88
N THR A 513 -0.01 -1.49 23.85
CA THR A 513 0.96 -2.00 24.83
C THR A 513 1.43 -0.85 25.72
N GLY A 514 1.40 -1.09 27.04
CA GLY A 514 1.85 -0.20 28.10
C GLY A 514 3.36 -0.07 28.21
N ASP A 515 4.03 0.33 27.13
CA ASP A 515 5.41 0.80 27.22
C ASP A 515 5.53 2.17 26.57
N ALA A 516 5.90 3.14 27.41
CA ALA A 516 6.24 4.50 27.04
C ALA A 516 7.49 4.59 26.12
N LEU A 517 8.08 3.46 25.71
CA LEU A 517 9.33 3.37 24.95
C LEU A 517 9.21 3.07 23.45
N SER A 518 8.03 2.72 22.91
CA SER A 518 7.90 2.27 21.50
C SER A 518 7.10 3.20 20.57
N THR A 519 7.45 4.50 20.52
CA THR A 519 7.71 5.31 19.30
C THR A 519 7.72 6.82 19.60
N PRO A 520 8.66 7.36 20.42
CA PRO A 520 8.85 8.81 20.53
C PRO A 520 9.65 9.40 19.36
N TYR A 521 9.82 8.67 18.25
CA TYR A 521 10.71 9.06 17.16
C TYR A 521 9.96 9.64 15.97
N PHE A 522 8.87 10.37 16.23
CA PHE A 522 8.25 11.24 15.24
C PHE A 522 8.88 12.63 15.37
N PRO A 523 9.19 13.32 14.26
CA PRO A 523 9.83 14.63 14.32
C PRO A 523 9.08 15.69 15.11
N CYS A 524 7.76 15.55 15.24
CA CYS A 524 6.90 16.45 15.98
C CYS A 524 5.61 15.75 16.44
N GLY A 525 4.79 16.44 17.24
CA GLY A 525 3.51 15.93 17.75
C GLY A 525 3.63 15.12 19.05
N THR A 526 2.50 14.65 19.56
CA THR A 526 2.44 13.79 20.76
C THR A 526 2.82 12.35 20.41
N SER A 527 3.25 11.56 21.38
CA SER A 527 3.46 10.10 21.21
C SER A 527 2.14 9.31 21.19
N GLU A 528 0.99 9.99 21.11
CA GLU A 528 -0.32 9.36 21.16
C GLU A 528 -0.57 8.49 19.93
N MET A 529 -1.10 7.29 20.18
CA MET A 529 -1.51 6.32 19.18
C MET A 529 -3.04 6.36 18.99
N PRO A 530 -3.57 5.94 17.83
CA PRO A 530 -2.85 5.38 16.70
C PRO A 530 -2.22 6.42 15.75
N LYS A 531 -1.07 6.06 15.16
CA LYS A 531 -0.41 6.82 14.09
C LYS A 531 -0.77 6.30 12.71
N GLY A 532 -0.85 7.19 11.73
CA GLY A 532 -1.12 6.83 10.32
C GLY A 532 -0.16 5.78 9.74
N LEU A 533 1.12 5.85 10.11
CA LEU A 533 2.14 4.87 9.72
C LEU A 533 1.79 3.43 10.15
N ALA A 534 1.21 3.28 11.35
CA ALA A 534 0.79 2.00 11.87
C ALA A 534 -0.37 1.43 11.05
N GLY A 535 -1.34 2.27 10.68
CA GLY A 535 -2.43 1.92 9.76
C GLY A 535 -1.94 1.45 8.40
N ILE A 536 -1.02 2.19 7.77
CA ILE A 536 -0.40 1.78 6.49
C ILE A 536 0.33 0.43 6.62
N SER A 537 0.93 0.16 7.78
CA SER A 537 1.70 -1.06 8.02
C SER A 537 0.81 -2.29 8.15
N CYS A 538 -0.37 -2.18 8.78
CA CYS A 538 -1.25 -3.32 9.04
C CYS A 538 -2.46 -3.45 8.10
N MET A 539 -2.85 -2.40 7.36
CA MET A 539 -4.02 -2.40 6.46
C MET A 539 -3.98 -3.55 5.43
N TRP A 540 -2.85 -3.76 4.77
CA TRP A 540 -2.68 -4.82 3.77
C TRP A 540 -2.73 -6.23 4.37
N PRO A 541 -1.98 -6.52 5.46
CA PRO A 541 -2.16 -7.77 6.20
C PRO A 541 -3.60 -8.04 6.62
N LEU A 542 -4.32 -7.04 7.10
CA LEU A 542 -5.73 -7.16 7.45
C LEU A 542 -6.58 -7.52 6.23
N LEU A 543 -6.35 -6.90 5.06
CA LEU A 543 -7.04 -7.28 3.82
C LEU A 543 -6.79 -8.76 3.45
N ALA A 544 -5.53 -9.21 3.51
CA ALA A 544 -5.16 -10.60 3.22
C ALA A 544 -5.86 -11.58 4.18
N THR A 545 -5.87 -11.26 5.47
CA THR A 545 -6.53 -12.05 6.51
C THR A 545 -8.04 -12.09 6.33
N GLY A 546 -8.69 -10.94 6.11
CA GLY A 546 -10.13 -10.84 5.91
C GLY A 546 -10.63 -11.54 4.64
N SER A 547 -9.78 -11.59 3.61
CA SER A 547 -10.04 -12.28 2.34
C SER A 547 -9.70 -13.77 2.39
N SER A 548 -8.98 -14.23 3.42
CA SER A 548 -8.50 -15.59 3.52
C SER A 548 -9.61 -16.62 3.70
N ARG A 549 -9.45 -17.77 3.04
CA ARG A 549 -10.31 -18.95 3.27
C ARG A 549 -10.18 -19.52 4.68
N PHE A 550 -9.05 -19.29 5.35
CA PHE A 550 -8.74 -19.84 6.67
C PHE A 550 -9.38 -19.03 7.80
N ALA A 551 -9.76 -17.77 7.55
CA ALA A 551 -10.39 -16.95 8.57
C ALA A 551 -11.80 -17.43 8.92
N THR A 552 -12.18 -17.33 10.19
CA THR A 552 -13.55 -17.56 10.66
C THR A 552 -14.45 -16.36 10.36
N ARG A 553 -15.77 -16.51 10.55
CA ARG A 553 -16.71 -15.39 10.46
C ARG A 553 -16.39 -14.31 11.49
N ARG A 554 -16.16 -14.69 12.75
CA ARG A 554 -15.79 -13.78 13.85
C ARG A 554 -14.53 -12.98 13.52
N GLN A 555 -13.48 -13.67 13.08
CA GLN A 555 -12.22 -13.03 12.68
C GLN A 555 -12.42 -12.03 11.54
N ARG A 556 -13.23 -12.36 10.52
CA ARG A 556 -13.58 -11.42 9.44
C ARG A 556 -14.33 -10.18 9.93
N MET A 557 -15.24 -10.32 10.89
CA MET A 557 -15.96 -9.18 11.47
C MET A 557 -15.00 -8.23 12.19
N TYR A 558 -14.10 -8.79 13.01
CA TYR A 558 -13.04 -8.01 13.69
C TYR A 558 -12.14 -7.29 12.68
N VAL A 559 -11.59 -8.01 11.70
CA VAL A 559 -10.70 -7.45 10.68
C VAL A 559 -11.36 -6.31 9.90
N LYS A 560 -12.62 -6.47 9.48
CA LYS A 560 -13.35 -5.40 8.79
C LYS A 560 -13.55 -4.17 9.67
N ALA A 561 -13.89 -4.37 10.94
CA ALA A 561 -14.03 -3.27 11.88
C ALA A 561 -12.69 -2.54 12.12
N ARG A 562 -11.57 -3.27 12.20
CA ARG A 562 -10.23 -2.65 12.28
C ARG A 562 -9.86 -1.88 11.02
N LEU A 563 -10.16 -2.39 9.84
CA LEU A 563 -9.98 -1.65 8.57
C LEU A 563 -10.82 -0.36 8.53
N ALA A 564 -12.08 -0.41 8.94
CA ALA A 564 -12.93 0.78 9.05
C ALA A 564 -12.35 1.79 10.06
N LYS A 565 -11.84 1.31 11.20
CA LYS A 565 -11.20 2.13 12.23
C LYS A 565 -9.93 2.83 11.72
N ILE A 566 -9.11 2.15 10.89
CA ILE A 566 -7.96 2.77 10.21
C ILE A 566 -8.41 3.94 9.33
N ALA A 567 -9.50 3.76 8.59
CA ALA A 567 -10.00 4.85 7.73
C ALA A 567 -10.51 6.04 8.54
N GLU A 568 -11.24 5.79 9.62
CA GLU A 568 -11.88 6.81 10.44
C GLU A 568 -10.90 7.57 11.33
N GLU A 569 -10.07 6.84 12.09
CA GLU A 569 -9.18 7.44 13.09
C GLU A 569 -7.84 7.88 12.49
N MET A 570 -7.30 7.11 11.54
CA MET A 570 -6.00 7.38 10.94
C MET A 570 -6.10 8.10 9.59
N GLY A 571 -7.31 8.29 9.06
CA GLY A 571 -7.58 9.08 7.84
C GLY A 571 -7.15 8.42 6.53
N ILE A 572 -6.99 7.09 6.49
CA ILE A 572 -6.54 6.34 5.32
C ILE A 572 -7.75 5.80 4.56
N ARG A 573 -8.19 6.47 3.49
CA ARG A 573 -9.43 6.11 2.77
C ARG A 573 -9.41 4.72 2.17
N GLN A 574 -8.25 4.27 1.71
CA GLN A 574 -8.09 2.92 1.17
C GLN A 574 -8.56 1.82 2.14
N ALA A 575 -8.41 2.03 3.46
CA ALA A 575 -8.81 1.05 4.45
C ALA A 575 -10.35 0.88 4.51
N ASP A 576 -11.11 1.94 4.21
CA ASP A 576 -12.57 1.88 4.11
C ASP A 576 -12.99 1.05 2.89
N VAL A 577 -12.34 1.25 1.75
CA VAL A 577 -12.53 0.42 0.55
C VAL A 577 -12.30 -1.05 0.89
N PHE A 578 -11.17 -1.36 1.55
CA PHE A 578 -10.81 -2.71 1.96
C PHE A 578 -11.80 -3.34 2.95
N SER A 579 -12.35 -2.55 3.89
CA SER A 579 -13.36 -3.03 4.85
C SER A 579 -14.63 -3.55 4.16
N LYS A 580 -14.96 -2.99 3.00
CA LYS A 580 -16.17 -3.30 2.22
C LYS A 580 -15.97 -4.45 1.24
N VAL A 581 -14.73 -4.86 0.96
CA VAL A 581 -14.48 -5.93 -0.02
C VAL A 581 -15.08 -7.26 0.44
N ARG A 582 -15.77 -7.94 -0.47
CA ARG A 582 -16.31 -9.28 -0.26
C ARG A 582 -15.26 -10.32 -0.68
N ARG A 583 -15.26 -11.51 -0.06
CA ARG A 583 -14.34 -12.62 -0.37
C ARG A 583 -14.27 -12.96 -1.87
N ASN A 584 -15.32 -12.70 -2.63
CA ASN A 584 -15.38 -13.00 -4.06
C ASN A 584 -14.82 -11.88 -4.96
N GLN A 585 -14.25 -10.81 -4.40
CA GLN A 585 -13.75 -9.65 -5.16
C GLN A 585 -12.22 -9.44 -5.02
N THR A 586 -11.56 -10.02 -4.02
CA THR A 586 -10.13 -9.80 -3.72
C THR A 586 -9.14 -10.75 -4.37
N GLN A 587 -9.57 -11.63 -5.27
CA GLN A 587 -8.61 -12.38 -6.10
C GLN A 587 -8.56 -11.77 -7.50
N PRO A 588 -7.53 -10.97 -7.84
CA PRO A 588 -7.14 -10.84 -9.23
C PRO A 588 -6.48 -12.16 -9.61
N THR A 589 -7.31 -13.16 -10.00
CA THR A 589 -7.06 -14.18 -11.06
C THR A 589 -7.83 -15.51 -10.93
N VAL A 590 -8.60 -15.81 -9.88
CA VAL A 590 -9.28 -17.15 -9.79
C VAL A 590 -10.72 -17.13 -9.28
N ILE A 591 -11.57 -16.27 -9.86
CA ILE A 591 -13.04 -16.37 -9.73
C ILE A 591 -13.70 -16.30 -11.12
N ALA A 592 -13.13 -17.00 -12.11
CA ALA A 592 -13.80 -17.20 -13.40
C ALA A 592 -14.44 -18.59 -13.54
N LEU A 593 -14.26 -19.53 -12.60
CA LEU A 593 -14.71 -20.92 -12.80
C LEU A 593 -15.72 -21.45 -11.77
N THR A 594 -15.94 -20.79 -10.63
CA THR A 594 -16.98 -21.22 -9.67
C THR A 594 -18.39 -20.71 -10.00
N LEU A 595 -18.53 -19.69 -10.86
CA LEU A 595 -19.84 -19.26 -11.36
C LEU A 595 -20.26 -19.96 -12.64
N ILE A 596 -19.33 -20.57 -13.39
CA ILE A 596 -19.67 -21.36 -14.58
C ILE A 596 -20.20 -22.75 -14.17
N PHE A 597 -19.68 -23.36 -13.11
CA PHE A 597 -20.21 -24.65 -12.63
C PHE A 597 -21.60 -24.56 -12.00
N ILE A 598 -21.95 -23.46 -11.33
CA ILE A 598 -23.29 -23.27 -10.77
C ILE A 598 -24.32 -22.93 -11.86
N TYR A 599 -23.90 -22.26 -12.95
CA TYR A 599 -24.79 -21.95 -14.07
C TYR A 599 -25.01 -23.15 -15.02
N VAL A 600 -23.97 -23.96 -15.27
CA VAL A 600 -24.09 -25.17 -16.11
C VAL A 600 -24.87 -26.28 -15.40
N HIS A 601 -24.73 -26.42 -14.08
CA HIS A 601 -25.51 -27.43 -13.34
C HIS A 601 -26.99 -27.06 -13.16
N SER A 602 -27.31 -25.76 -13.17
CA SER A 602 -28.70 -25.26 -13.11
C SER A 602 -29.41 -25.27 -14.48
N LEU A 603 -28.65 -25.23 -15.58
CA LEU A 603 -29.19 -25.42 -16.93
C LEU A 603 -29.37 -26.90 -17.32
N ALA A 604 -28.56 -27.81 -16.77
CA ALA A 604 -28.70 -29.25 -16.99
C ALA A 604 -29.92 -29.88 -16.27
N LEU A 605 -30.49 -29.20 -15.26
CA LEU A 605 -31.66 -29.68 -14.52
C LEU A 605 -33.00 -29.09 -15.02
N LYS A 606 -33.00 -28.32 -16.11
CA LYS A 606 -34.22 -27.72 -16.68
C LYS A 606 -34.68 -28.31 -18.02
N ASN A 607 -33.99 -29.32 -18.56
CA ASN A 607 -34.35 -30.01 -19.80
C ASN A 607 -34.72 -31.48 -19.59
N HIS A 608 -35.56 -31.78 -18.59
CA HIS A 608 -36.34 -33.01 -18.58
C HIS A 608 -37.82 -32.67 -18.69
N THR A 609 -38.30 -32.53 -19.93
CA THR A 609 -39.69 -32.85 -20.26
C THR A 609 -39.77 -34.35 -20.58
N PRO A 610 -40.83 -35.05 -20.12
CA PRO A 610 -41.04 -36.44 -20.48
C PRO A 610 -41.66 -36.47 -21.88
N PHE A 611 -41.01 -37.13 -22.83
CA PHE A 611 -41.68 -37.60 -24.04
C PHE A 611 -42.02 -39.07 -23.86
N ALA A 612 -43.32 -39.33 -23.91
CA ALA A 612 -43.93 -40.64 -23.95
C ALA A 612 -43.61 -41.36 -25.27
N MET A 613 -43.29 -42.64 -25.16
CA MET A 613 -44.00 -43.72 -25.86
C MET A 613 -43.87 -45.01 -25.05
#